data_AF-A0A3D4ETP7-F1
#
_entry.id   AF-A0A3D4ETP7-F1
#
_cell.length_a   1.000
_cell.length_b   1.000
_cell.length_c   1.000
_cell.angle_alpha   90.00
_cell.angle_beta   90.00
_cell.angle_gamma   90.00
#
_symmetry.space_group_name_H-M   'P 1'
#
loop_
_entity.id
_entity.type
_entity.pdbx_description
1 polymer ?
#
loop_
_entity_poly.entity_id
_entity_poly.type
_entity_poly.pdbx_seq_one_letter_code
_entity_poly.pdbx_strand_id
1 'polypeptide(L)'
;MVINDGGPAFFTRTSNHRDIPRIILSPTEVSSALSRPRITQALSRPGRCLWPLRHMAVADITCLLRESAKHRAQLKAKRFEGTAKLHGFSQALWEALADALGFSANRHPMRLLAQRLPIKRLLTHDPKDLEAIIFGTAGFLSPNLHRTAPSDSREWLENLWTRWWKHRSKYEFAISRTPAWSTRSTRPSNHPQRRLAALATAALQWPSLSKSARQKPPFEKLSKSLSSLSEPFWNHHHTVLSEHIQKPFRLIGKSRLEEFLINTLYPLRPENWAEFEKIRAAAPNQKVKRCCERLFGSLANAKPYLKFAWQQQALLQVYQDFCLEDLSDCIECSFPEQLAQWKSTDD
;
A
#
# COMPACT_ATOMS: atom_id res chain seq x y z
N MET A 1 10.29 -12.42 -19.37
CA MET A 1 11.45 -12.26 -18.47
C MET A 1 12.46 -13.32 -18.87
N VAL A 2 13.72 -12.95 -19.07
CA VAL A 2 14.73 -13.86 -19.60
C VAL A 2 15.95 -13.78 -18.69
N ILE A 3 16.52 -14.94 -18.33
CA ILE A 3 17.69 -15.01 -17.42
C ILE A 3 19.00 -14.87 -18.22
N ASN A 4 18.99 -15.15 -19.53
CA ASN A 4 20.17 -15.02 -20.39
C ASN A 4 19.77 -14.65 -21.84
N ASP A 5 20.45 -13.72 -22.48
CA ASP A 5 20.10 -13.22 -23.83
C ASP A 5 20.73 -14.05 -24.99
N GLY A 6 21.46 -15.12 -24.66
CA GLY A 6 22.24 -15.90 -25.64
C GLY A 6 21.53 -17.09 -26.30
N GLY A 7 20.25 -17.33 -26.03
CA GLY A 7 19.50 -18.49 -26.56
C GLY A 7 18.49 -18.12 -27.67
N PRO A 8 17.93 -19.11 -28.41
CA PRO A 8 16.96 -18.84 -29.47
C PRO A 8 15.75 -18.04 -28.94
N ALA A 9 15.40 -16.99 -29.68
CA ALA A 9 14.46 -15.93 -29.31
C ALA A 9 12.97 -16.35 -29.38
N PHE A 10 12.63 -17.51 -28.81
CA PHE A 10 11.25 -17.96 -28.70
C PHE A 10 10.45 -16.94 -27.86
N PHE A 11 9.36 -16.40 -28.45
CA PHE A 11 8.41 -15.47 -27.81
C PHE A 11 8.89 -14.01 -27.63
N THR A 12 9.73 -13.49 -28.52
CA THR A 12 10.12 -12.06 -28.51
C THR A 12 9.11 -11.14 -29.18
N ARG A 13 8.07 -11.66 -29.86
CA ARG A 13 7.08 -10.87 -30.59
C ARG A 13 5.64 -11.22 -30.20
N THR A 14 4.79 -10.20 -30.22
CA THR A 14 3.32 -10.35 -30.09
C THR A 14 2.72 -10.97 -31.35
N SER A 15 1.44 -11.37 -31.31
CA SER A 15 0.67 -11.84 -32.48
C SER A 15 0.63 -10.83 -33.63
N ASN A 16 0.89 -9.55 -33.35
CA ASN A 16 0.92 -8.47 -34.33
C ASN A 16 2.36 -8.10 -34.71
N HIS A 17 3.31 -9.03 -34.55
CA HIS A 17 4.74 -8.88 -34.86
C HIS A 17 5.48 -7.72 -34.16
N ARG A 18 4.93 -7.16 -33.07
CA ARG A 18 5.64 -6.16 -32.27
C ARG A 18 6.58 -6.83 -31.27
N ASP A 19 7.79 -6.30 -31.15
CA ASP A 19 8.76 -6.77 -30.15
C ASP A 19 8.22 -6.54 -28.73
N ILE A 20 8.39 -7.56 -27.89
CA ILE A 20 8.00 -7.57 -26.49
C ILE A 20 9.22 -7.12 -25.67
N PRO A 21 9.13 -6.01 -24.91
CA PRO A 21 10.21 -5.58 -24.03
C PRO A 21 10.62 -6.71 -23.08
N ARG A 22 11.91 -7.03 -23.05
CA ARG A 22 12.47 -8.06 -22.19
C ARG A 22 13.15 -7.43 -20.99
N ILE A 23 12.84 -7.96 -19.81
CA ILE A 23 13.62 -7.73 -18.60
C ILE A 23 14.63 -8.86 -18.52
N ILE A 24 15.91 -8.50 -18.58
CA ILE A 24 17.04 -9.40 -18.36
C ILE A 24 17.36 -9.36 -16.87
N LEU A 25 17.35 -10.52 -16.22
CA LEU A 25 17.76 -10.63 -14.82
C LEU A 25 19.15 -11.25 -14.74
N SER A 26 20.03 -10.68 -13.93
CA SER A 26 21.34 -11.29 -13.69
C SER A 26 21.17 -12.64 -12.97
N PRO A 27 21.80 -13.73 -13.45
CA PRO A 27 21.77 -15.02 -12.75
C PRO A 27 22.24 -14.93 -11.29
N THR A 28 23.23 -14.09 -10.99
CA THR A 28 23.74 -13.90 -9.63
C THR A 28 22.72 -13.20 -8.73
N GLU A 29 22.02 -12.19 -9.25
CA GLU A 29 20.94 -11.51 -8.52
C GLU A 29 19.76 -12.43 -8.28
N VAL A 30 19.38 -13.24 -9.27
CA VAL A 30 18.32 -14.25 -9.13
C VAL A 30 18.71 -15.29 -8.08
N SER A 31 19.93 -15.83 -8.15
CA SER A 31 20.42 -16.80 -7.17
C SER A 31 20.41 -16.21 -5.76
N SER A 32 20.97 -15.01 -5.56
CA SER A 32 20.96 -14.33 -4.27
C SER A 32 19.54 -14.10 -3.74
N ALA A 33 18.61 -13.67 -4.60
CA ALA A 33 17.22 -13.47 -4.22
C ALA A 33 16.48 -14.78 -3.90
N LEU A 34 16.83 -15.89 -4.55
CA LEU A 34 16.26 -17.21 -4.28
C LEU A 34 16.84 -17.86 -3.02
N SER A 35 18.10 -17.55 -2.68
CA SER A 35 18.75 -18.01 -1.45
C SER A 35 18.22 -17.32 -0.19
N ARG A 36 17.50 -16.19 -0.32
CA ARG A 36 16.86 -15.55 0.84
C ARG A 36 15.61 -16.30 1.26
N PRO A 37 15.44 -16.58 2.56
CA PRO A 37 14.27 -17.29 3.03
C PRO A 37 13.01 -16.47 2.82
N ARG A 38 11.98 -17.10 2.24
CA ARG A 38 10.67 -16.46 1.98
C ARG A 38 9.74 -16.63 3.17
N ILE A 39 10.21 -16.28 4.36
CA ILE A 39 9.39 -16.35 5.58
C ILE A 39 8.42 -15.16 5.56
N THR A 40 7.12 -15.46 5.64
CA THR A 40 6.09 -14.41 5.74
C THR A 40 5.76 -14.09 7.20
N GLN A 41 6.06 -15.02 8.13
CA GLN A 41 5.84 -14.90 9.56
C GLN A 41 6.90 -15.68 10.36
N ALA A 42 7.53 -15.03 11.33
CA ALA A 42 8.39 -15.68 12.31
C ALA A 42 7.58 -16.32 13.45
N LEU A 43 8.24 -17.21 14.20
CA LEU A 43 7.67 -17.85 15.39
C LEU A 43 7.24 -16.82 16.43
N SER A 44 6.11 -17.08 17.10
CA SER A 44 5.57 -16.21 18.15
C SER A 44 6.13 -16.60 19.52
N ARG A 45 7.45 -16.45 19.69
CA ARG A 45 8.14 -16.70 20.96
C ARG A 45 9.31 -15.71 21.15
N PRO A 46 9.77 -15.45 22.38
CA PRO A 46 10.97 -14.64 22.61
C PRO A 46 12.16 -15.04 21.74
N GLY A 47 12.85 -14.06 21.16
CA GLY A 47 14.11 -14.26 20.42
C GLY A 47 15.32 -14.04 21.31
N ARG A 48 16.52 -14.36 20.81
CA ARG A 48 17.79 -14.12 21.52
C ARG A 48 18.04 -12.64 21.83
N CYS A 49 17.46 -11.73 21.04
CA CYS A 49 17.53 -10.28 21.23
C CYS A 49 16.80 -9.80 22.50
N LEU A 50 15.92 -10.60 23.11
CA LEU A 50 15.23 -10.23 24.34
C LEU A 50 16.21 -9.92 25.48
N TRP A 51 17.24 -10.75 25.65
CA TRP A 51 18.19 -10.60 26.75
C TRP A 51 19.04 -9.33 26.62
N PRO A 52 19.73 -9.03 25.50
CA PRO A 52 20.48 -7.78 25.37
C PRO A 52 19.56 -6.55 25.47
N LEU A 53 18.37 -6.56 24.85
CA LEU A 53 17.43 -5.44 24.94
C LEU A 53 16.96 -5.13 26.37
N ARG A 54 16.88 -6.14 27.25
CA ARG A 54 16.55 -5.92 28.67
C ARG A 54 17.66 -5.19 29.45
N HIS A 55 18.90 -5.28 29.00
CA HIS A 55 20.06 -4.68 29.67
C HIS A 55 20.51 -3.36 29.02
N MET A 56 19.97 -3.00 27.86
CA MET A 56 20.24 -1.71 27.21
C MET A 56 19.55 -0.55 27.94
N ALA A 57 20.18 0.62 27.93
CA ALA A 57 19.54 1.82 28.44
C ALA A 57 18.35 2.21 27.54
N VAL A 58 17.33 2.85 28.13
CA VAL A 58 16.14 3.31 27.38
C VAL A 58 16.52 4.29 26.25
N ALA A 59 17.55 5.09 26.46
CA ALA A 59 18.09 6.01 25.45
C ALA A 59 18.63 5.24 24.23
N ASP A 60 19.41 4.18 24.44
CA ASP A 60 19.98 3.34 23.38
C ASP A 60 18.88 2.65 22.56
N ILE A 61 17.88 2.06 23.24
CA ILE A 61 16.74 1.41 22.57
C ILE A 61 15.97 2.44 21.73
N THR A 62 15.76 3.64 22.28
CA THR A 62 15.07 4.72 21.57
C THR A 62 15.87 5.17 20.34
N CYS A 63 17.19 5.32 20.46
CA CYS A 63 18.09 5.65 19.37
C CYS A 63 18.05 4.57 18.27
N LEU A 64 18.22 3.30 18.62
CA LEU A 64 18.11 2.16 17.70
C LEU A 64 16.79 2.15 16.93
N LEU A 65 15.66 2.31 17.64
CA LEU A 65 14.35 2.34 16.99
C LEU A 65 14.21 3.56 16.08
N ARG A 66 14.74 4.71 16.47
CA ARG A 66 14.69 5.92 15.65
C ARG A 66 15.45 5.71 14.34
N GLU A 67 16.67 5.19 14.41
CA GLU A 67 17.47 4.89 13.22
C GLU A 67 16.83 3.81 12.34
N SER A 68 16.25 2.77 12.94
CA SER A 68 15.48 1.76 12.21
C SER A 68 14.27 2.36 11.48
N ALA A 69 13.56 3.30 12.11
CA ALA A 69 12.42 3.97 11.48
C ALA A 69 12.85 4.93 10.36
N LYS A 70 13.95 5.68 10.54
CA LYS A 70 14.55 6.51 9.50
C LYS A 70 15.01 5.67 8.31
N HIS A 71 15.70 4.55 8.55
CA HIS A 71 16.09 3.61 7.51
C HIS A 71 14.88 3.10 6.70
N ARG A 72 13.83 2.68 7.41
CA ARG A 72 12.57 2.27 6.76
C ARG A 72 11.94 3.38 5.93
N ALA A 73 11.96 4.61 6.42
CA ALA A 73 11.46 5.77 5.68
C ALA A 73 12.28 6.00 4.40
N GLN A 74 13.61 5.99 4.49
CA GLN A 74 14.50 6.12 3.32
C GLN A 74 14.23 5.05 2.26
N LEU A 75 14.05 3.78 2.65
CA LEU A 75 13.72 2.69 1.72
C LEU A 75 12.39 2.93 1.00
N LYS A 76 11.38 3.45 1.70
CA LYS A 76 10.08 3.79 1.09
C LYS A 76 10.18 5.00 0.15
N ALA A 77 10.93 6.02 0.55
CA ALA A 77 11.19 7.19 -0.27
C ALA A 77 11.87 6.79 -1.58
N LYS A 78 12.95 6.00 -1.51
CA LYS A 78 13.67 5.49 -2.69
C LYS A 78 12.77 4.73 -3.66
N ARG A 79 11.83 3.89 -3.16
CA ARG A 79 10.86 3.17 -4.00
C ARG A 79 9.89 4.13 -4.70
N PHE A 80 9.38 5.12 -3.96
CA PHE A 80 8.47 6.13 -4.50
C PHE A 80 9.19 6.99 -5.55
N GLU A 81 10.39 7.47 -5.24
CA GLU A 81 11.23 8.29 -6.12
C GLU A 81 11.62 7.54 -7.40
N GLY A 82 11.91 6.24 -7.34
CA GLY A 82 12.14 5.43 -8.53
C GLY A 82 10.93 5.42 -9.46
N THR A 83 9.72 5.29 -8.91
CA THR A 83 8.47 5.38 -9.70
C THR A 83 8.26 6.80 -10.23
N ALA A 84 8.52 7.82 -9.41
CA ALA A 84 8.36 9.22 -9.78
C ALA A 84 9.36 9.67 -10.85
N LYS A 85 10.57 9.11 -10.87
CA LYS A 85 11.58 9.37 -11.91
C LYS A 85 11.12 8.84 -13.27
N LEU A 86 10.45 7.69 -13.30
CA LEU A 86 9.99 7.06 -14.54
C LEU A 86 8.67 7.65 -15.06
N HIS A 87 7.73 7.99 -14.16
CA HIS A 87 6.37 8.34 -14.55
C HIS A 87 5.90 9.72 -14.07
N GLY A 88 6.76 10.45 -13.35
CA GLY A 88 6.42 11.69 -12.68
C GLY A 88 5.77 11.47 -11.32
N PHE A 89 5.95 12.45 -10.42
CA PHE A 89 5.41 12.42 -9.06
C PHE A 89 3.89 12.19 -9.02
N SER A 90 3.14 12.77 -9.96
CA SER A 90 1.68 12.64 -9.99
C SER A 90 1.25 11.19 -10.21
N GLN A 91 1.91 10.45 -11.10
CA GLN A 91 1.62 9.03 -11.30
C GLN A 91 2.08 8.17 -10.12
N ALA A 92 3.26 8.45 -9.55
CA ALA A 92 3.73 7.72 -8.36
C ALA A 92 2.78 7.89 -7.16
N LEU A 93 2.24 9.09 -6.96
CA LEU A 93 1.23 9.37 -5.94
C LEU A 93 -0.09 8.65 -6.21
N TRP A 94 -0.53 8.60 -7.47
CA TRP A 94 -1.74 7.90 -7.90
C TRP A 94 -1.66 6.41 -7.58
N GLU A 95 -0.55 5.77 -7.95
CA GLU A 95 -0.29 4.36 -7.62
C GLU A 95 -0.19 4.13 -6.12
N ALA A 96 0.48 5.02 -5.38
CA ALA A 96 0.61 4.90 -3.92
C ALA A 96 -0.74 5.05 -3.20
N LEU A 97 -1.62 5.94 -3.66
CA LEU A 97 -2.96 6.09 -3.10
C LEU A 97 -3.80 4.83 -3.38
N ALA A 98 -3.78 4.32 -4.61
CA ALA A 98 -4.49 3.09 -4.95
C ALA A 98 -3.98 1.89 -4.13
N ASP A 99 -2.66 1.73 -4.05
CA ASP A 99 -1.98 0.72 -3.23
C ASP A 99 -2.43 0.79 -1.76
N ALA A 100 -2.46 1.99 -1.18
CA ALA A 100 -2.93 2.20 0.19
C ALA A 100 -4.42 1.86 0.36
N LEU A 101 -5.28 2.20 -0.60
CA LEU A 101 -6.71 1.88 -0.56
C LEU A 101 -7.00 0.38 -0.64
N GLY A 102 -6.05 -0.43 -1.13
CA GLY A 102 -6.19 -1.88 -1.26
C GLY A 102 -6.02 -2.70 0.02
N PHE A 103 -5.60 -2.12 1.15
CA PHE A 103 -5.30 -2.85 2.40
C PHE A 103 -4.31 -4.01 2.17
N SER A 104 -4.34 -5.07 2.97
CA SER A 104 -3.51 -6.26 2.76
C SER A 104 -3.98 -7.12 1.58
N ALA A 105 -5.30 -7.25 1.38
CA ALA A 105 -5.88 -8.22 0.45
C ALA A 105 -5.93 -7.73 -1.00
N ASN A 106 -6.14 -6.43 -1.23
CA ASN A 106 -6.37 -5.84 -2.56
C ASN A 106 -5.29 -4.80 -2.95
N ARG A 107 -4.16 -4.78 -2.24
CA ARG A 107 -3.01 -3.88 -2.53
C ARG A 107 -2.57 -3.97 -3.99
N HIS A 108 -2.21 -5.17 -4.43
CA HIS A 108 -1.69 -5.42 -5.77
C HIS A 108 -2.75 -5.18 -6.85
N PRO A 109 -4.01 -5.68 -6.73
CA PRO A 109 -5.08 -5.34 -7.66
C PRO A 109 -5.30 -3.84 -7.85
N MET A 110 -5.36 -3.06 -6.75
CA MET A 110 -5.54 -1.61 -6.82
C MET A 110 -4.37 -0.92 -7.51
N ARG A 111 -3.13 -1.27 -7.16
CA ARG A 111 -1.94 -0.69 -7.79
C ARG A 111 -1.85 -1.03 -9.28
N LEU A 112 -2.12 -2.29 -9.64
CA LEU A 112 -2.16 -2.73 -11.03
C LEU A 112 -3.20 -1.94 -11.84
N LEU A 113 -4.38 -1.69 -11.27
CA LEU A 113 -5.40 -0.87 -11.90
C LEU A 113 -4.91 0.56 -12.12
N ALA A 114 -4.27 1.18 -11.12
CA ALA A 114 -3.70 2.52 -11.24
C ALA A 114 -2.58 2.63 -12.28
N GLN A 115 -1.81 1.56 -12.49
CA GLN A 115 -0.82 1.47 -13.57
C GLN A 115 -1.47 1.37 -14.95
N ARG A 116 -2.58 0.63 -15.06
CA ARG A 116 -3.37 0.49 -16.30
C ARG A 116 -4.18 1.73 -16.64
N LEU A 117 -4.48 2.54 -15.63
CA LEU A 117 -5.16 3.83 -15.75
C LEU A 117 -4.21 4.97 -15.32
N PRO A 118 -3.16 5.29 -16.10
CA PRO A 118 -2.28 6.40 -15.77
C PRO A 118 -3.07 7.69 -15.59
N ILE A 119 -2.86 8.37 -14.47
CA ILE A 119 -3.73 9.47 -14.05
C ILE A 119 -3.77 10.61 -15.08
N LYS A 120 -2.65 10.90 -15.75
CA LYS A 120 -2.60 11.90 -16.83
C LYS A 120 -3.54 11.57 -17.98
N ARG A 121 -3.65 10.29 -18.36
CA ARG A 121 -4.57 9.82 -19.43
C ARG A 121 -6.00 9.73 -18.93
N LEU A 122 -6.19 9.42 -17.66
CA LEU A 122 -7.54 9.35 -17.09
C LEU A 122 -8.18 10.75 -17.07
N LEU A 123 -7.41 11.78 -16.70
CA LEU A 123 -7.87 13.18 -16.64
C LEU A 123 -8.15 13.83 -18.01
N THR A 124 -7.88 13.16 -19.14
CA THR A 124 -8.27 13.68 -20.47
C THR A 124 -9.71 13.36 -20.85
N HIS A 125 -10.38 12.49 -20.08
CA HIS A 125 -11.78 12.14 -20.30
C HIS A 125 -12.72 13.12 -19.61
N ASP A 126 -14.00 13.08 -20.00
CA ASP A 126 -15.05 13.79 -19.27
C ASP A 126 -15.03 13.32 -17.79
N PRO A 127 -15.01 14.25 -16.82
CA PRO A 127 -15.07 13.92 -15.39
C PRO A 127 -16.18 12.91 -15.04
N LYS A 128 -17.34 13.00 -15.71
CA LYS A 128 -18.48 12.10 -15.46
C LYS A 128 -18.22 10.65 -15.89
N ASP A 129 -17.22 10.41 -16.74
CA ASP A 129 -16.88 9.07 -17.25
C ASP A 129 -15.81 8.36 -16.42
N LEU A 130 -15.10 9.07 -15.52
CA LEU A 130 -13.95 8.51 -14.81
C LEU A 130 -14.34 7.30 -13.94
N GLU A 131 -15.47 7.38 -13.25
CA GLU A 131 -15.95 6.29 -12.41
C GLU A 131 -16.30 5.05 -13.25
N ALA A 132 -17.01 5.24 -14.36
CA ALA A 132 -17.33 4.16 -15.30
C ALA A 132 -16.08 3.51 -15.88
N ILE A 133 -15.07 4.30 -16.26
CA ILE A 133 -13.78 3.78 -16.75
C ILE A 133 -13.08 2.96 -15.65
N ILE A 134 -13.00 3.48 -14.42
CA ILE A 134 -12.33 2.79 -13.31
C ILE A 134 -13.04 1.47 -12.97
N PHE A 135 -14.37 1.50 -12.81
CA PHE A 135 -15.16 0.31 -12.47
C PHE A 135 -15.19 -0.73 -13.60
N GLY A 136 -15.30 -0.28 -14.85
CA GLY A 136 -15.26 -1.14 -16.01
C GLY A 136 -13.91 -1.83 -16.19
N THR A 137 -12.81 -1.07 -16.07
CA THR A 137 -11.44 -1.60 -16.14
C THR A 137 -11.15 -2.59 -15.01
N ALA A 138 -11.75 -2.36 -13.83
CA ALA A 138 -11.66 -3.28 -12.70
C ALA A 138 -12.47 -4.57 -12.90
N GLY A 139 -13.35 -4.64 -13.91
CA GLY A 139 -14.24 -5.78 -14.14
C GLY A 139 -15.46 -5.82 -13.21
N PHE A 140 -15.82 -4.69 -12.59
CA PHE A 140 -17.02 -4.60 -11.73
C PHE A 140 -18.27 -4.14 -12.46
N LEU A 141 -18.18 -3.91 -13.77
CA LEU A 141 -19.34 -3.69 -14.63
C LEU A 141 -19.55 -4.97 -15.45
N SER A 142 -20.52 -5.79 -15.05
CA SER A 142 -20.91 -7.00 -15.80
C SER A 142 -22.43 -7.03 -15.99
N PRO A 143 -22.93 -7.61 -17.10
CA PRO A 143 -24.37 -7.69 -17.37
C PRO A 143 -25.16 -8.40 -16.26
N ASN A 144 -24.55 -9.39 -15.60
CA ASN A 144 -25.20 -10.14 -14.52
C ASN A 144 -25.45 -9.27 -13.28
N LEU A 145 -24.57 -8.30 -13.01
CA LEU A 145 -24.68 -7.45 -11.82
C LEU A 145 -25.95 -6.58 -11.85
N HIS A 146 -26.32 -6.09 -13.03
CA HIS A 146 -27.53 -5.29 -13.24
C HIS A 146 -28.81 -6.07 -12.89
N ARG A 147 -28.89 -7.36 -13.29
CA ARG A 147 -30.04 -8.23 -13.01
C ARG A 147 -30.22 -8.50 -11.52
N THR A 148 -29.12 -8.61 -10.78
CA THR A 148 -29.11 -8.97 -9.35
C THR A 148 -29.14 -7.79 -8.40
N ALA A 149 -28.90 -6.57 -8.90
CA ALA A 149 -28.81 -5.37 -8.06
C ALA A 149 -30.17 -4.97 -7.49
N PRO A 150 -30.22 -4.44 -6.25
CA PRO A 150 -31.40 -3.77 -5.70
C PRO A 150 -31.81 -2.56 -6.56
N SER A 151 -33.06 -2.09 -6.43
CA SER A 151 -33.64 -1.05 -7.29
C SER A 151 -32.85 0.27 -7.28
N ASP A 152 -32.39 0.72 -6.11
CA ASP A 152 -31.58 1.93 -5.94
C ASP A 152 -30.22 1.84 -6.68
N SER A 153 -29.63 0.65 -6.70
CA SER A 153 -28.34 0.36 -7.30
C SER A 153 -28.43 0.17 -8.82
N ARG A 154 -29.62 -0.16 -9.35
CA ARG A 154 -29.84 -0.33 -10.79
C ARG A 154 -29.70 0.98 -11.54
N GLU A 155 -30.31 2.06 -11.05
CA GLU A 155 -30.21 3.38 -11.70
C GLU A 155 -28.75 3.85 -11.78
N TRP A 156 -28.02 3.71 -10.66
CA TRP A 156 -26.59 4.01 -10.61
C TRP A 156 -25.79 3.15 -11.61
N LEU A 157 -26.06 1.85 -11.66
CA LEU A 157 -25.41 0.93 -12.61
C LEU A 157 -25.71 1.25 -14.08
N GLU A 158 -26.95 1.61 -14.41
CA GLU A 158 -27.36 1.96 -15.78
C GLU A 158 -26.61 3.20 -16.29
N ASN A 159 -26.47 4.21 -15.44
CA ASN A 159 -25.68 5.40 -15.75
C ASN A 159 -24.22 5.04 -16.02
N LEU A 160 -23.60 4.25 -15.14
CA LEU A 160 -22.22 3.80 -15.33
C LEU A 160 -22.06 2.94 -16.57
N TRP A 161 -23.00 2.04 -16.86
CA TRP A 161 -22.94 1.15 -18.03
C TRP A 161 -23.00 1.93 -19.34
N THR A 162 -23.92 2.90 -19.42
CA THR A 162 -24.08 3.79 -20.58
C THR A 162 -22.80 4.55 -20.91
N ARG A 163 -22.07 4.97 -19.87
CA ARG A 163 -20.77 5.65 -20.02
C ARG A 163 -19.66 4.66 -20.36
N TRP A 164 -19.61 3.54 -19.65
CA TRP A 164 -18.60 2.50 -19.85
C TRP A 164 -18.59 1.97 -21.28
N TRP A 165 -19.77 1.78 -21.89
CA TRP A 165 -19.88 1.26 -23.26
C TRP A 165 -19.03 2.03 -24.28
N LYS A 166 -18.96 3.37 -24.14
CA LYS A 166 -18.18 4.25 -25.01
C LYS A 166 -16.67 4.03 -24.90
N HIS A 167 -16.22 3.52 -23.75
CA HIS A 167 -14.81 3.37 -23.38
C HIS A 167 -14.34 1.91 -23.38
N ARG A 168 -15.29 0.96 -23.42
CA ARG A 168 -15.07 -0.48 -23.25
C ARG A 168 -13.99 -1.04 -24.17
N SER A 169 -14.04 -0.71 -25.46
CA SER A 169 -13.08 -1.22 -26.47
C SER A 169 -11.61 -0.87 -26.16
N LYS A 170 -11.38 0.22 -25.42
CA LYS A 170 -10.05 0.72 -25.08
C LYS A 170 -9.56 0.25 -23.71
N TYR A 171 -10.47 -0.01 -22.78
CA TYR A 171 -10.15 -0.19 -21.35
C TYR A 171 -10.54 -1.56 -20.80
N GLU A 172 -11.34 -2.35 -21.51
CA GLU A 172 -11.67 -3.71 -21.10
C GLU A 172 -10.47 -4.64 -21.31
N PHE A 173 -10.15 -5.40 -20.28
CA PHE A 173 -9.16 -6.47 -20.36
C PHE A 173 -9.88 -7.81 -20.46
N ALA A 174 -9.25 -8.76 -21.15
CA ALA A 174 -9.68 -10.16 -21.09
C ALA A 174 -9.78 -10.63 -19.63
N ILE A 175 -10.72 -11.52 -19.33
CA ILE A 175 -11.01 -12.01 -17.97
C ILE A 175 -9.75 -12.51 -17.26
N SER A 176 -8.88 -13.23 -17.98
CA SER A 176 -7.59 -13.74 -17.47
C SER A 176 -6.61 -12.64 -17.05
N ARG A 177 -6.84 -11.40 -17.48
CA ARG A 177 -6.02 -10.23 -17.17
C ARG A 177 -6.72 -9.28 -16.21
N THR A 178 -7.98 -9.49 -15.83
CA THR A 178 -8.66 -8.65 -14.85
C THR A 178 -7.99 -8.77 -13.48
N PRO A 179 -7.83 -7.67 -12.71
CA PRO A 179 -7.24 -7.75 -11.37
C PRO A 179 -7.97 -8.77 -10.49
N ALA A 180 -7.21 -9.63 -9.81
CA ALA A 180 -7.77 -10.66 -8.93
C ALA A 180 -8.22 -10.04 -7.59
N TRP A 181 -9.48 -9.61 -7.52
CA TRP A 181 -10.05 -8.99 -6.33
C TRP A 181 -10.39 -10.01 -5.24
N SER A 182 -9.96 -9.73 -4.02
CA SER A 182 -10.42 -10.42 -2.82
C SER A 182 -11.67 -9.72 -2.28
N THR A 183 -12.83 -10.35 -2.45
CA THR A 183 -14.14 -9.87 -1.96
C THR A 183 -14.63 -10.62 -0.72
N ARG A 184 -14.06 -11.78 -0.40
CA ARG A 184 -14.42 -12.58 0.78
C ARG A 184 -13.75 -12.05 2.04
N SER A 185 -14.46 -12.10 3.17
CA SER A 185 -13.95 -11.75 4.50
C SER A 185 -13.38 -10.33 4.64
N THR A 186 -13.80 -9.40 3.77
CA THR A 186 -13.48 -7.98 3.91
C THR A 186 -14.55 -7.30 4.75
N ARG A 187 -14.14 -6.47 5.73
CA ARG A 187 -15.08 -5.56 6.41
C ARG A 187 -15.81 -4.72 5.34
N PRO A 188 -17.12 -4.42 5.49
CA PRO A 188 -17.90 -3.67 4.51
C PRO A 188 -17.18 -2.42 3.98
N SER A 189 -16.60 -1.62 4.88
CA SER A 189 -15.85 -0.42 4.52
C SER A 189 -14.62 -0.67 3.64
N ASN A 190 -14.06 -1.88 3.62
CA ASN A 190 -12.84 -2.25 2.89
C ASN A 190 -13.11 -3.01 1.59
N HIS A 191 -14.38 -3.17 1.20
CA HIS A 191 -14.72 -3.86 -0.03
C HIS A 191 -14.10 -3.13 -1.27
N PRO A 192 -13.53 -3.86 -2.24
CA PRO A 192 -12.82 -3.26 -3.37
C PRO A 192 -13.66 -2.28 -4.19
N GLN A 193 -14.96 -2.56 -4.41
CA GLN A 193 -15.84 -1.62 -5.14
C GLN A 193 -15.91 -0.25 -4.46
N ARG A 194 -16.10 -0.21 -3.13
CA ARG A 194 -16.08 1.05 -2.38
C ARG A 194 -14.72 1.76 -2.44
N ARG A 195 -13.62 0.99 -2.49
CA ARG A 195 -12.26 1.55 -2.61
C ARG A 195 -12.00 2.11 -4.00
N LEU A 196 -12.60 1.54 -5.03
CA LEU A 196 -12.59 2.10 -6.37
C LEU A 196 -13.42 3.37 -6.47
N ALA A 197 -14.57 3.43 -5.80
CA ALA A 197 -15.32 4.68 -5.67
C ALA A 197 -14.47 5.79 -5.05
N ALA A 198 -13.82 5.50 -3.92
CA ALA A 198 -12.90 6.45 -3.28
C ALA A 198 -11.77 6.92 -4.24
N LEU A 199 -11.22 5.99 -5.04
CA LEU A 199 -10.20 6.29 -6.03
C LEU A 199 -10.74 7.14 -7.21
N ALA A 200 -11.97 6.86 -7.67
CA ALA A 200 -12.65 7.62 -8.71
C ALA A 200 -13.00 9.04 -8.25
N THR A 201 -13.55 9.19 -7.05
CA THR A 201 -13.82 10.51 -6.46
C THR A 201 -12.53 11.30 -6.25
N ALA A 202 -11.42 10.63 -5.87
CA ALA A 202 -10.11 11.27 -5.79
C ALA A 202 -9.59 11.72 -7.16
N ALA A 203 -9.84 10.95 -8.22
CA ALA A 203 -9.43 11.31 -9.59
C ALA A 203 -10.05 12.64 -10.03
N LEU A 204 -11.32 12.89 -9.71
CA LEU A 204 -12.02 14.15 -10.02
C LEU A 204 -11.32 15.38 -9.42
N GLN A 205 -10.66 15.23 -8.28
CA GLN A 205 -9.99 16.31 -7.55
C GLN A 205 -8.46 16.26 -7.69
N TRP A 206 -7.96 15.42 -8.60
CA TRP A 206 -6.55 15.01 -8.61
C TRP A 206 -5.54 16.15 -8.73
N PRO A 207 -5.73 17.19 -9.58
CA PRO A 207 -4.77 18.29 -9.66
C PRO A 207 -4.56 18.99 -8.31
N SER A 208 -5.64 19.20 -7.55
CA SER A 208 -5.59 19.80 -6.21
C SER A 208 -4.97 18.86 -5.17
N LEU A 209 -5.32 17.58 -5.19
CA LEU A 209 -4.75 16.56 -4.31
C LEU A 209 -3.24 16.40 -4.56
N SER A 210 -2.83 16.29 -5.82
CA SER A 210 -1.42 16.15 -6.21
C SER A 210 -0.59 17.38 -5.83
N LYS A 211 -1.15 18.60 -5.96
CA LYS A 211 -0.51 19.83 -5.47
C LYS A 211 -0.38 19.83 -3.94
N SER A 212 -1.44 19.47 -3.23
CA SER A 212 -1.45 19.46 -1.75
C SER A 212 -0.51 18.42 -1.17
N ALA A 213 -0.34 17.27 -1.83
CA ALA A 213 0.61 16.22 -1.42
C ALA A 213 2.09 16.62 -1.51
N ARG A 214 2.42 17.70 -2.24
CA ARG A 214 3.79 18.24 -2.30
C ARG A 214 4.10 19.21 -1.17
N GLN A 215 3.11 19.64 -0.42
CA GLN A 215 3.30 20.55 0.71
C GLN A 215 4.11 19.85 1.83
N LYS A 216 4.54 20.62 2.82
CA LYS A 216 5.25 20.06 3.98
C LYS A 216 4.24 19.39 4.95
N PRO A 217 4.68 18.44 5.80
CA PRO A 217 3.86 17.92 6.89
C PRO A 217 3.32 19.07 7.76
N PRO A 218 2.15 18.93 8.42
CA PRO A 218 1.38 17.69 8.61
C PRO A 218 0.39 17.33 7.49
N PHE A 219 0.51 17.93 6.29
CA PHE A 219 -0.35 17.64 5.13
C PHE A 219 -1.85 17.87 5.37
N GLU A 220 -2.21 18.83 6.21
CA GLU A 220 -3.60 19.11 6.61
C GLU A 220 -4.54 19.33 5.43
N LYS A 221 -4.11 20.10 4.42
CA LYS A 221 -4.92 20.37 3.23
C LYS A 221 -5.27 19.09 2.49
N LEU A 222 -4.29 18.22 2.26
CA LEU A 222 -4.50 16.92 1.62
C LEU A 222 -5.41 16.04 2.48
N SER A 223 -5.15 16.00 3.79
CA SER A 223 -5.93 15.22 4.75
C SER A 223 -7.40 15.61 4.77
N LYS A 224 -7.68 16.92 4.75
CA LYS A 224 -9.03 17.47 4.67
C LYS A 224 -9.70 17.07 3.36
N SER A 225 -9.04 17.28 2.22
CA SER A 225 -9.60 16.95 0.90
C SER A 225 -9.89 15.45 0.72
N LEU A 226 -8.99 14.57 1.16
CA LEU A 226 -9.21 13.12 1.09
C LEU A 226 -10.31 12.65 2.06
N SER A 227 -10.41 13.28 3.24
CA SER A 227 -11.45 12.95 4.23
C SER A 227 -12.83 13.47 3.85
N SER A 228 -12.91 14.51 3.01
CA SER A 228 -14.15 15.10 2.51
C SER A 228 -14.63 14.49 1.18
N LEU A 229 -13.94 13.50 0.63
CA LEU A 229 -14.42 12.78 -0.54
C LEU A 229 -15.77 12.14 -0.22
N SER A 230 -16.73 12.40 -1.10
CA SER A 230 -18.12 12.01 -0.96
C SER A 230 -18.65 11.63 -2.34
N GLU A 231 -19.37 10.53 -2.40
CA GLU A 231 -20.12 10.10 -3.57
C GLU A 231 -21.47 9.60 -3.04
N PRO A 232 -22.62 10.18 -3.48
CA PRO A 232 -23.92 9.91 -2.88
C PRO A 232 -24.29 8.44 -2.73
N PHE A 233 -24.09 7.62 -3.77
CA PHE A 233 -24.38 6.20 -3.73
C PHE A 233 -23.47 5.49 -2.71
N TRP A 234 -22.16 5.70 -2.81
CA TRP A 234 -21.19 5.11 -1.90
C TRP A 234 -21.20 5.75 -0.51
N ASN A 235 -21.99 6.76 -0.20
CA ASN A 235 -22.18 7.16 1.20
C ASN A 235 -23.07 6.18 1.96
N HIS A 236 -23.92 5.44 1.24
CA HIS A 236 -24.94 4.55 1.79
C HIS A 236 -24.73 3.07 1.40
N HIS A 237 -23.88 2.77 0.40
CA HIS A 237 -23.58 1.40 -0.03
C HIS A 237 -22.11 1.02 0.19
N HIS A 238 -21.85 -0.24 0.50
CA HIS A 238 -20.49 -0.78 0.59
C HIS A 238 -20.14 -1.73 -0.56
N THR A 239 -21.15 -2.31 -1.20
CA THR A 239 -21.06 -2.97 -2.51
C THR A 239 -22.26 -2.56 -3.35
N VAL A 240 -22.21 -2.78 -4.66
CA VAL A 240 -23.38 -2.57 -5.53
C VAL A 240 -24.57 -3.47 -5.17
N LEU A 241 -24.34 -4.57 -4.45
CA LEU A 241 -25.38 -5.50 -4.02
C LEU A 241 -25.77 -5.33 -2.55
N SER A 242 -25.17 -4.36 -1.84
CA SER A 242 -25.47 -4.19 -0.42
C SER A 242 -26.75 -3.39 -0.24
N GLU A 243 -27.50 -3.74 0.81
CA GLU A 243 -28.59 -2.91 1.31
C GLU A 243 -28.12 -1.48 1.62
N HIS A 244 -29.06 -0.55 1.48
CA HIS A 244 -28.88 0.85 1.82
C HIS A 244 -28.65 1.03 3.34
N ILE A 245 -27.55 1.67 3.70
CA ILE A 245 -27.22 1.99 5.09
C ILE A 245 -27.75 3.39 5.42
N GLN A 246 -28.61 3.50 6.44
CA GLN A 246 -29.24 4.77 6.83
C GLN A 246 -28.23 5.87 7.19
N LYS A 247 -27.22 5.54 7.99
CA LYS A 247 -26.21 6.51 8.42
C LYS A 247 -25.09 6.59 7.38
N PRO A 248 -24.88 7.76 6.72
CA PRO A 248 -23.83 7.89 5.73
C PRO A 248 -22.46 7.73 6.39
N PHE A 249 -21.52 7.16 5.65
CA PHE A 249 -20.16 6.93 6.14
C PHE A 249 -19.11 7.30 5.08
N ARG A 250 -17.96 7.78 5.55
CA ARG A 250 -16.91 8.35 4.69
C ARG A 250 -16.33 7.29 3.73
N LEU A 251 -15.92 7.73 2.54
CA LEU A 251 -15.19 6.89 1.59
C LEU A 251 -13.81 6.49 2.14
N ILE A 252 -13.09 7.46 2.71
CA ILE A 252 -11.77 7.24 3.33
C ILE A 252 -11.86 7.55 4.83
N GLY A 253 -11.58 6.55 5.65
CA GLY A 253 -11.53 6.71 7.11
C GLY A 253 -10.19 7.27 7.59
N LYS A 254 -10.19 7.92 8.76
CA LYS A 254 -9.01 8.56 9.38
C LYS A 254 -7.78 7.63 9.43
N SER A 255 -7.96 6.41 9.93
CA SER A 255 -6.86 5.44 10.04
C SER A 255 -6.22 5.08 8.69
N ARG A 256 -7.02 5.00 7.61
CA ARG A 256 -6.50 4.70 6.26
C ARG A 256 -5.72 5.89 5.70
N LEU A 257 -6.21 7.09 5.93
CA LEU A 257 -5.52 8.31 5.55
C LEU A 257 -4.17 8.42 6.29
N GLU A 258 -4.16 8.23 7.61
CA GLU A 258 -2.92 8.23 8.40
C GLU A 258 -1.92 7.19 7.91
N GLU A 259 -2.38 5.96 7.64
CA GLU A 259 -1.53 4.90 7.10
C GLU A 259 -0.93 5.29 5.74
N PHE A 260 -1.71 5.92 4.86
CA PHE A 260 -1.22 6.43 3.57
C PHE A 260 -0.13 7.50 3.78
N LEU A 261 -0.35 8.47 4.66
CA LEU A 261 0.63 9.53 4.94
C LEU A 261 1.93 8.96 5.52
N ILE A 262 1.83 8.10 6.54
CA ILE A 262 2.97 7.46 7.23
C ILE A 262 3.80 6.60 6.27
N ASN A 263 3.15 5.89 5.35
CA ASN A 263 3.84 4.99 4.42
C ASN A 263 4.29 5.65 3.12
N THR A 264 3.76 6.82 2.78
CA THR A 264 3.99 7.45 1.47
C THR A 264 4.61 8.83 1.59
N LEU A 265 4.00 9.78 2.31
CA LEU A 265 4.39 11.19 2.26
C LEU A 265 5.41 11.60 3.32
N TYR A 266 5.27 11.13 4.56
CA TYR A 266 6.28 11.38 5.59
C TYR A 266 7.69 10.87 5.21
N PRO A 267 7.83 9.68 4.59
CA PRO A 267 9.10 9.23 4.05
C PRO A 267 9.78 10.19 3.08
N LEU A 268 9.01 10.99 2.33
CA LEU A 268 9.53 11.96 1.33
C LEU A 268 9.94 13.30 1.95
N ARG A 269 9.85 13.44 3.27
CA ARG A 269 10.15 14.67 4.02
C ARG A 269 11.06 14.35 5.21
N PRO A 270 12.24 13.73 5.00
CA PRO A 270 13.17 13.41 6.10
C PRO A 270 13.59 14.65 6.91
N GLU A 271 13.64 15.82 6.29
CA GLU A 271 13.91 17.12 6.93
C GLU A 271 12.83 17.53 7.94
N ASN A 272 11.65 16.90 7.92
CA ASN A 272 10.54 17.15 8.83
C ASN A 272 10.32 15.98 9.80
N TRP A 273 11.38 15.27 10.20
CA TRP A 273 11.32 14.14 11.14
C TRP A 273 10.55 14.47 12.43
N ALA A 274 10.75 15.66 13.00
CA ALA A 274 10.09 16.10 14.23
C ALA A 274 8.55 16.11 14.11
N GLU A 275 7.99 16.35 12.93
CA GLU A 275 6.54 16.27 12.69
C GLU A 275 6.06 14.81 12.61
N PHE A 276 6.90 13.91 12.12
CA PHE A 276 6.60 12.47 12.10
C PHE A 276 6.63 11.87 13.51
N GLU A 277 7.56 12.32 14.37
CA GLU A 277 7.70 11.83 15.74
C GLU A 277 6.46 12.08 16.61
N LYS A 278 5.67 13.11 16.29
CA LYS A 278 4.44 13.48 17.02
C LYS A 278 3.27 12.55 16.71
N ILE A 279 3.31 11.76 15.64
CA ILE A 279 2.15 10.99 15.18
C ILE A 279 1.90 9.80 16.11
N ARG A 280 0.69 9.74 16.65
CA ARG A 280 0.23 8.61 17.48
C ARG A 280 0.13 7.33 16.67
N ALA A 281 0.57 6.23 17.28
CA ALA A 281 0.43 4.93 16.65
C ALA A 281 -1.04 4.48 16.65
N ALA A 282 -1.46 3.80 15.59
CA ALA A 282 -2.71 3.04 15.59
C ALA A 282 -2.54 1.72 16.39
N ALA A 283 -3.61 0.93 16.52
CA ALA A 283 -3.51 -0.38 17.13
C ALA A 283 -2.49 -1.27 16.39
N PRO A 284 -1.59 -1.98 17.10
CA PRO A 284 -0.54 -2.78 16.46
C PRO A 284 -1.15 -3.94 15.67
N ASN A 285 -0.69 -4.11 14.43
CA ASN A 285 -1.07 -5.24 13.59
C ASN A 285 -0.31 -6.53 14.00
N GLN A 286 -0.66 -7.67 13.40
CA GLN A 286 -0.06 -8.96 13.77
C GLN A 286 1.47 -9.01 13.60
N LYS A 287 2.03 -8.31 12.61
CA LYS A 287 3.50 -8.26 12.42
C LYS A 287 4.16 -7.47 13.54
N VAL A 288 3.60 -6.33 13.92
CA VAL A 288 4.08 -5.55 15.08
C VAL A 288 3.98 -6.38 16.35
N LYS A 289 2.83 -7.03 16.60
CA LYS A 289 2.65 -7.89 17.79
C LYS A 289 3.68 -9.02 17.85
N ARG A 290 3.93 -9.72 16.74
CA ARG A 290 4.96 -10.77 16.67
C ARG A 290 6.36 -10.20 16.90
N CYS A 291 6.69 -9.05 16.32
CA CYS A 291 7.96 -8.38 16.57
C CYS A 291 8.12 -8.03 18.06
N CYS A 292 7.09 -7.49 18.70
CA CYS A 292 7.11 -7.23 20.13
C CYS A 292 7.35 -8.50 20.96
N GLU A 293 6.75 -9.62 20.57
CA GLU A 293 6.98 -10.92 21.21
C GLU A 293 8.44 -11.38 21.06
N ARG A 294 9.02 -11.23 19.86
CA ARG A 294 10.44 -11.54 19.61
C ARG A 294 11.37 -10.69 20.47
N LEU A 295 11.18 -9.37 20.44
CA LEU A 295 12.11 -8.39 21.00
C LEU A 295 11.94 -8.17 22.52
N PHE A 296 10.70 -8.19 23.03
CA PHE A 296 10.39 -7.80 24.42
C PHE A 296 9.69 -8.92 25.21
N GLY A 297 9.42 -10.06 24.56
CA GLY A 297 8.81 -11.23 25.17
C GLY A 297 7.33 -11.10 25.53
N SER A 298 6.74 -9.91 25.32
CA SER A 298 5.30 -9.70 25.38
C SER A 298 4.92 -8.34 24.80
N LEU A 299 3.67 -8.19 24.38
CA LEU A 299 3.12 -6.88 24.01
C LEU A 299 3.06 -5.91 25.20
N ALA A 300 2.88 -6.42 26.42
CA ALA A 300 2.83 -5.61 27.63
C ALA A 300 4.17 -4.92 27.91
N ASN A 301 5.27 -5.67 27.81
CA ASN A 301 6.63 -5.14 27.98
C ASN A 301 7.00 -4.15 26.86
N ALA A 302 6.48 -4.35 25.65
CA ALA A 302 6.73 -3.48 24.51
C ALA A 302 5.94 -2.17 24.55
N LYS A 303 4.99 -1.98 25.48
CA LYS A 303 4.09 -0.82 25.53
C LYS A 303 4.79 0.55 25.47
N PRO A 304 5.95 0.78 26.11
CA PRO A 304 6.69 2.05 25.98
C PRO A 304 7.12 2.38 24.54
N TYR A 305 7.32 1.35 23.71
CA TYR A 305 7.81 1.44 22.34
C TYR A 305 6.69 1.33 21.28
N LEU A 306 5.44 1.55 21.69
CA LEU A 306 4.25 1.47 20.80
C LEU A 306 3.42 2.75 20.81
N LYS A 307 3.94 3.82 21.41
CA LYS A 307 3.26 5.09 21.63
C LYS A 307 3.09 5.88 20.32
N PHE A 308 4.07 5.84 19.43
CA PHE A 308 4.14 6.65 18.22
C PHE A 308 4.28 5.79 16.95
N ALA A 309 3.82 6.33 15.82
CA ALA A 309 3.80 5.63 14.54
C ALA A 309 5.21 5.25 14.07
N TRP A 310 6.21 6.11 14.29
CA TRP A 310 7.60 5.84 13.95
C TRP A 310 8.15 4.63 14.70
N GLN A 311 7.75 4.40 15.95
CA GLN A 311 8.19 3.23 16.72
C GLN A 311 7.63 1.94 16.12
N GLN A 312 6.36 1.92 15.68
CA GLN A 312 5.83 0.78 14.95
C GLN A 312 6.53 0.58 13.59
N GLN A 313 6.91 1.65 12.91
CA GLN A 313 7.72 1.56 11.69
C GLN A 313 9.10 0.97 11.97
N ALA A 314 9.76 1.36 13.08
CA ALA A 314 11.02 0.77 13.53
C ALA A 314 10.90 -0.74 13.74
N LEU A 315 9.90 -1.17 14.52
CA LEU A 315 9.67 -2.58 14.81
C LEU A 315 9.40 -3.39 13.54
N LEU A 316 8.66 -2.83 12.58
CA LEU A 316 8.45 -3.47 11.29
C LEU A 316 9.72 -3.56 10.45
N GLN A 317 10.68 -2.66 10.64
CA GLN A 317 11.97 -2.71 9.96
C GLN A 317 12.87 -3.79 10.56
N VAL A 318 13.07 -3.77 11.88
CA VAL A 318 13.83 -4.81 12.60
C VAL A 318 13.27 -6.20 12.33
N TYR A 319 11.95 -6.35 12.33
CA TYR A 319 11.30 -7.61 12.00
C TYR A 319 11.60 -8.05 10.56
N GLN A 320 11.60 -7.12 9.61
CA GLN A 320 11.88 -7.42 8.21
C GLN A 320 13.34 -7.79 7.98
N ASP A 321 14.28 -7.07 8.61
CA ASP A 321 15.71 -7.22 8.31
C ASP A 321 16.34 -8.43 9.03
N PHE A 322 15.74 -8.86 10.15
CA PHE A 322 16.29 -9.94 10.96
C PHE A 322 15.32 -11.12 11.11
N CYS A 323 14.12 -10.90 11.65
CA CYS A 323 13.22 -12.02 11.99
C CYS A 323 12.65 -12.75 10.76
N LEU A 324 12.53 -12.07 9.62
CA LEU A 324 12.03 -12.67 8.38
C LEU A 324 13.14 -13.19 7.46
N GLU A 325 14.39 -12.87 7.75
CA GLU A 325 15.56 -13.30 6.96
C GLU A 325 16.32 -14.47 7.63
N ASP A 326 15.81 -14.99 8.74
CA ASP A 326 16.48 -16.01 9.55
C ASP A 326 15.62 -17.29 9.70
N LEU A 327 16.13 -18.41 9.18
CA LEU A 327 15.53 -19.75 9.29
C LEU A 327 15.98 -20.52 10.53
N SER A 328 17.04 -20.06 11.20
CA SER A 328 17.67 -20.76 12.33
C SER A 328 16.96 -20.53 13.67
N ASP A 329 15.84 -19.82 13.65
CA ASP A 329 15.14 -19.31 14.85
C ASP A 329 16.08 -18.61 15.84
N CYS A 330 16.69 -17.53 15.38
CA CYS A 330 17.69 -16.71 16.06
C CYS A 330 19.06 -17.35 16.29
N ILE A 331 19.30 -18.65 16.06
CA ILE A 331 20.59 -19.28 16.35
C ILE A 331 21.74 -18.56 15.62
N GLU A 332 21.57 -18.26 14.34
CA GLU A 332 22.53 -17.57 13.47
C GLU A 332 22.19 -16.09 13.25
N CYS A 333 21.19 -15.55 13.95
CA CYS A 333 20.82 -14.15 13.82
C CYS A 333 21.91 -13.26 14.44
N SER A 334 22.43 -12.30 13.66
CA SER A 334 23.46 -11.36 14.08
C SER A 334 22.95 -10.17 14.89
N PHE A 335 21.63 -9.99 15.00
CA PHE A 335 21.04 -8.84 15.65
C PHE A 335 21.37 -8.75 17.15
N PRO A 336 21.29 -9.84 17.95
CA PRO A 336 21.66 -9.80 19.37
C PRO A 336 23.10 -9.32 19.61
N GLU A 337 24.05 -9.72 18.77
CA GLU A 337 25.46 -9.33 18.87
C GLU A 337 25.65 -7.84 18.50
N GLN A 338 24.93 -7.36 17.49
CA GLN A 338 24.93 -5.93 17.12
C GLN A 338 24.35 -5.07 18.25
N LEU A 339 23.31 -5.53 18.94
CA LEU A 339 22.70 -4.82 20.07
C LEU A 339 23.69 -4.64 21.22
N ALA A 340 24.53 -5.65 21.51
CA ALA A 340 25.53 -5.57 22.57
C ALA A 340 26.61 -4.49 22.32
N GLN A 341 26.80 -4.11 21.05
CA GLN A 341 27.77 -3.09 20.64
C GLN A 341 27.12 -1.71 20.46
N TRP A 342 25.79 -1.63 20.47
CA TRP A 342 25.07 -0.39 20.20
C TRP A 342 25.17 0.56 21.40
N LYS A 343 25.64 1.77 21.13
CA LYS A 343 25.60 2.90 22.06
C LYS A 343 25.05 4.10 21.32
N SER A 344 24.13 4.83 21.91
CA SER A 344 23.75 6.14 21.38
C SER A 344 24.99 7.01 21.32
N THR A 345 25.32 7.52 20.13
CA THR A 345 26.17 8.70 20.05
C THR A 345 25.40 9.83 20.71
N ASP A 346 26.00 10.45 21.74
CA ASP A 346 25.46 11.65 22.36
C ASP A 346 25.28 12.71 21.26
N ASP A 347 24.03 13.01 20.90
CA ASP A 347 23.61 14.15 20.08
C ASP A 347 22.77 15.10 20.94
#